data_AF-A0A916WQG2-F1
#
_entry.id   AF-A0A916WQG2-F1
#
_cell.length_a   1.000
_cell.length_b   1.000
_cell.length_c   1.000
_cell.angle_alpha   90.00
_cell.angle_beta   90.00
_cell.angle_gamma   90.00
#
_symmetry.space_group_name_H-M   'P 1'
#
loop_
_entity.id
_entity.type
_entity.pdbx_description
1 polymer ?
#
loop_
_entity_poly.entity_id
_entity_poly.type
_entity_poly.pdbx_seq_one_letter_code
_entity_poly.pdbx_strand_id
1 'polypeptide(L)'
;MQADGSIGYDIPDGGYFYYSYIGRSGDMDILSLQSSGGGSGHFTQLVGVRHSGHLISWVKDIAGGDRCNGSVSGETISKGSLSFDQAITPYDLIALAAPEEHLKAYHDLEDSAASCIGSVHRTGEDARWTGVSLTDEEHLDQKGWTDQYTYQACFNALYREDVRARRVDLDHQGVMMFARAFVIHCLKKH
;
A
#
# COMPACT_ATOMS: atom_id res chain seq x y z
N MET A 1 6.77 -0.75 20.21
CA MET A 1 7.92 0.18 20.21
C MET A 1 7.35 1.53 19.81
N GLN A 2 7.33 2.51 20.72
CA GLN A 2 6.74 3.82 20.45
C GLN A 2 7.63 4.54 19.42
N ALA A 3 7.05 4.96 18.29
CA ALA A 3 7.76 5.81 17.33
C ALA A 3 8.00 7.17 18.00
N ASP A 4 9.20 7.71 17.85
CA ASP A 4 9.58 9.01 18.43
C ASP A 4 8.56 10.10 18.01
N GLY A 5 8.01 10.83 18.98
CA GLY A 5 6.99 11.86 18.76
C GLY A 5 5.52 11.39 18.68
N SER A 6 5.23 10.08 18.75
CA SER A 6 3.85 9.58 18.75
C SER A 6 3.18 9.63 20.14
N ILE A 7 1.90 10.02 20.17
CA ILE A 7 1.05 10.02 21.35
C ILE A 7 0.10 8.82 21.27
N GLY A 8 0.02 8.04 22.34
CA GLY A 8 -0.83 6.85 22.34
C GLY A 8 -0.68 6.01 23.59
N TYR A 9 -1.13 4.77 23.49
CA TYR A 9 -1.07 3.80 24.57
C TYR A 9 -0.97 2.37 24.03
N ASP A 10 -0.27 1.53 24.78
CA ASP A 10 -0.37 0.08 24.63
C ASP A 10 -1.62 -0.41 25.35
N ILE A 11 -2.23 -1.44 24.78
CA ILE A 11 -3.35 -2.18 25.35
C ILE A 11 -2.79 -3.52 25.86
N PRO A 12 -3.31 -4.07 26.98
CA PRO A 12 -2.96 -5.42 27.40
C PRO A 12 -3.08 -6.44 26.25
N ASP A 13 -2.31 -7.52 26.34
CA ASP A 13 -2.28 -8.61 25.35
C ASP A 13 -1.73 -8.21 23.96
N GLY A 14 -0.93 -7.14 23.90
CA GLY A 14 -0.13 -6.79 22.72
C GLY A 14 -0.80 -5.84 21.73
N GLY A 15 -2.00 -5.34 22.06
CA GLY A 15 -2.65 -4.29 21.28
C GLY A 15 -2.01 -2.91 21.50
N TYR A 16 -2.28 -1.97 20.61
CA TYR A 16 -1.83 -0.60 20.75
C TYR A 16 -2.63 0.37 19.88
N PHE A 17 -2.59 1.65 20.25
CA PHE A 17 -3.05 2.75 19.44
C PHE A 17 -2.14 3.96 19.62
N TYR A 18 -1.59 4.45 18.51
CA TYR A 18 -0.71 5.61 18.46
C TYR A 18 -1.15 6.56 17.36
N TYR A 19 -0.93 7.85 17.57
CA TYR A 19 -1.03 8.85 16.52
C TYR A 19 0.13 9.84 16.56
N SER A 20 0.46 10.39 15.41
CA SER A 20 1.46 11.44 15.23
C SER A 20 0.90 12.54 14.35
N TYR A 21 1.15 13.79 14.72
CA TYR A 21 0.87 14.93 13.86
C TYR A 21 1.97 15.07 12.81
N ILE A 22 1.61 14.99 11.53
CA ILE A 22 2.56 15.05 10.41
C ILE A 22 2.76 16.50 9.95
N GLY A 23 1.71 17.30 9.97
CA GLY A 23 1.72 18.67 9.51
C GLY A 23 0.40 19.07 8.89
N ARG A 24 0.39 20.23 8.22
CA ARG A 24 -0.81 20.77 7.57
C ARG A 24 -0.72 20.64 6.06
N SER A 25 -1.75 20.12 5.42
CA SER A 25 -1.94 20.16 3.97
C SER A 25 -3.27 20.86 3.69
N GLY A 26 -3.24 21.84 2.79
CA GLY A 26 -4.43 22.66 2.53
C GLY A 26 -4.99 23.29 3.81
N ASP A 27 -6.26 22.98 4.10
CA ASP A 27 -6.96 23.45 5.29
C ASP A 27 -7.12 22.39 6.40
N MET A 28 -6.46 21.24 6.25
CA MET A 28 -6.52 20.12 7.17
C MET A 28 -5.17 19.87 7.85
N ASP A 29 -5.27 19.46 9.10
CA ASP A 29 -4.15 18.90 9.86
C ASP A 29 -4.10 17.40 9.57
N ILE A 30 -2.92 16.87 9.30
CA ILE A 30 -2.72 15.47 8.91
C ILE A 30 -2.19 14.69 10.09
N LEU A 31 -2.88 13.60 10.43
CA LEU A 31 -2.47 12.65 11.44
C LEU A 31 -2.10 11.32 10.79
N SER A 32 -0.99 10.72 11.23
CA SER A 32 -0.70 9.30 11.01
C SER A 32 -1.14 8.52 12.24
N LEU A 33 -1.91 7.47 12.03
CA LEU A 33 -2.44 6.57 13.04
C LEU A 33 -1.78 5.21 12.87
N GLN A 34 -1.44 4.56 13.98
CA GLN A 34 -0.96 3.19 14.00
C GLN A 34 -1.74 2.41 15.04
N SER A 35 -2.23 1.23 14.70
CA SER A 35 -3.01 0.44 15.65
C SER A 35 -2.88 -1.07 15.45
N SER A 36 -3.07 -1.79 16.54
CA SER A 36 -3.28 -3.23 16.54
C SER A 36 -4.22 -3.62 17.67
N GLY A 37 -5.07 -4.61 17.41
CA GLY A 37 -5.91 -5.22 18.44
C GLY A 37 -5.21 -6.29 19.28
N GLY A 38 -3.92 -6.55 19.07
CA GLY A 38 -3.17 -7.65 19.72
C GLY A 38 -3.21 -8.98 18.97
N GLY A 39 -3.91 -9.02 17.83
CA GLY A 39 -3.85 -10.12 16.87
C GLY A 39 -2.70 -9.95 15.87
N SER A 40 -2.83 -10.57 14.70
CA SER A 40 -1.81 -10.44 13.65
C SER A 40 -1.85 -9.11 12.90
N GLY A 41 -2.96 -8.36 12.95
CA GLY A 41 -3.12 -7.12 12.18
C GLY A 41 -2.32 -5.96 12.74
N HIS A 42 -1.65 -5.22 11.85
CA HIS A 42 -0.91 -4.00 12.17
C HIS A 42 -1.28 -2.91 11.16
N PHE A 43 -2.17 -2.03 11.60
CA PHE A 43 -2.79 -1.03 10.75
C PHE A 43 -2.05 0.29 10.84
N THR A 44 -1.98 0.96 9.70
CA THR A 44 -1.53 2.34 9.60
C THR A 44 -2.54 3.12 8.77
N GLN A 45 -2.76 4.39 9.10
CA GLN A 45 -3.75 5.21 8.42
C GLN A 45 -3.34 6.68 8.44
N LEU A 46 -3.48 7.36 7.31
CA LEU A 46 -3.41 8.82 7.21
C LEU A 46 -4.81 9.40 7.16
N VAL A 47 -5.04 10.39 8.00
CA VAL A 47 -6.36 11.02 8.15
C VAL A 47 -6.22 12.54 8.17
N GLY A 48 -7.16 13.21 7.52
CA GLY A 48 -7.29 14.66 7.56
C GLY A 48 -8.27 15.06 8.65
N VAL A 49 -7.87 15.97 9.53
CA VAL A 49 -8.71 16.52 10.59
C VAL A 49 -8.75 18.05 10.53
N ARG A 50 -9.79 18.63 11.14
CA ARG A 50 -9.90 20.08 11.35
C ARG A 50 -10.17 20.40 12.80
N HIS A 51 -9.62 21.52 13.24
CA HIS A 51 -9.87 22.07 14.56
C HIS A 51 -10.97 23.14 14.51
N SER A 52 -11.91 23.06 15.44
CA SER A 52 -12.91 24.10 15.70
C SER A 52 -12.95 24.38 17.20
N GLY A 53 -12.20 25.40 17.63
CA GLY A 53 -11.97 25.67 19.04
C GLY A 53 -11.21 24.52 19.70
N HIS A 54 -11.87 23.83 20.63
CA HIS A 54 -11.31 22.68 21.36
C HIS A 54 -11.70 21.32 20.75
N LEU A 55 -12.43 21.33 19.63
CA LEU A 55 -12.90 20.12 18.97
C LEU A 55 -12.00 19.77 17.79
N ILE A 56 -11.69 18.48 17.65
CA ILE A 56 -11.08 17.90 16.47
C ILE A 56 -12.18 17.14 15.73
N SER A 57 -12.36 17.44 14.45
CA SER A 57 -13.30 16.77 13.58
C SER A 57 -12.55 15.99 12.51
N TRP A 58 -12.88 14.71 12.38
CA TRP A 58 -12.44 13.86 11.28
C TRP A 58 -13.06 14.37 9.98
N VAL A 59 -12.23 14.72 9.00
CA VAL A 59 -12.71 15.22 7.70
C VAL A 59 -12.72 14.10 6.68
N LYS A 60 -11.60 13.37 6.53
CA LYS A 60 -11.50 12.27 5.58
C LYS A 60 -10.37 11.30 5.91
N ASP A 61 -10.54 10.09 5.41
CA ASP A 61 -9.46 9.12 5.27
C ASP A 61 -8.67 9.45 4.00
N ILE A 62 -7.34 9.46 4.09
CA ILE A 62 -6.46 9.73 2.95
C ILE A 62 -5.93 8.41 2.39
N ALA A 63 -5.40 7.56 3.26
CA ALA A 63 -4.89 6.24 2.93
C ALA A 63 -4.81 5.38 4.20
N GLY A 64 -4.78 4.06 4.06
CA GLY A 64 -4.55 3.16 5.17
C GLY A 64 -4.64 1.69 4.77
N GLY A 65 -4.22 0.82 5.68
CA GLY A 65 -4.21 -0.61 5.45
C GLY A 65 -3.43 -1.40 6.51
N ASP A 66 -3.30 -2.71 6.30
CA ASP A 66 -2.59 -3.66 7.16
C ASP A 66 -1.32 -4.16 6.45
N ARG A 67 -0.15 -3.80 7.00
CA ARG A 67 1.17 -4.20 6.47
C ARG A 67 1.22 -4.17 4.94
N CYS A 68 1.33 -5.30 4.27
CA CYS A 68 1.49 -5.36 2.81
C CYS A 68 0.26 -4.90 2.02
N ASN A 69 -0.94 -5.00 2.61
CA ASN A 69 -2.16 -4.52 2.00
C ASN A 69 -2.42 -3.10 2.49
N GLY A 70 -1.79 -2.13 1.83
CA GLY A 70 -2.14 -0.72 1.95
C GLY A 70 -1.57 0.02 3.16
N SER A 71 -0.64 -0.56 3.94
CA SER A 71 0.00 0.21 5.03
C SER A 71 0.71 1.46 4.50
N VAL A 72 0.75 2.49 5.32
CA VAL A 72 1.32 3.80 5.02
C VAL A 72 2.61 4.01 5.78
N SER A 73 3.58 4.65 5.12
CA SER A 73 4.88 5.00 5.69
C SER A 73 5.49 6.20 4.97
N GLY A 74 6.62 6.71 5.48
CA GLY A 74 7.38 7.78 4.82
C GLY A 74 6.60 9.10 4.73
N GLU A 75 5.65 9.32 5.65
CA GLU A 75 4.73 10.43 5.58
C GLU A 75 5.45 11.75 5.90
N THR A 76 5.31 12.73 5.01
CA THR A 76 5.93 14.05 5.20
C THR A 76 5.09 15.15 4.57
N ILE A 77 5.22 16.35 5.13
CA ILE A 77 4.64 17.59 4.59
C ILE A 77 5.79 18.47 4.13
N SER A 78 5.88 18.71 2.82
CA SER A 78 6.87 19.61 2.23
C SER A 78 6.17 20.67 1.41
N LYS A 79 6.44 21.94 1.71
CA LYS A 79 5.82 23.10 1.05
C LYS A 79 4.27 23.03 1.03
N GLY A 80 3.68 22.50 2.09
CA GLY A 80 2.23 22.35 2.26
C GLY A 80 1.60 21.16 1.51
N SER A 81 2.40 20.34 0.81
CA SER A 81 1.93 19.12 0.16
C SER A 81 2.32 17.90 0.97
N LEU A 82 1.37 17.00 1.16
CA LEU A 82 1.58 15.66 1.69
C LEU A 82 2.28 14.77 0.66
N SER A 83 3.24 13.96 1.10
CA SER A 83 3.76 12.81 0.37
C SER A 83 3.95 11.63 1.32
N PHE A 84 3.75 10.42 0.82
CA PHE A 84 3.85 9.19 1.59
C PHE A 84 3.97 7.99 0.65
N ASP A 85 4.38 6.86 1.21
CA ASP A 85 4.41 5.58 0.53
C ASP A 85 3.30 4.69 1.06
N GLN A 86 2.69 3.91 0.18
CA GLN A 86 1.70 2.91 0.54
C GLN A 86 2.15 1.53 0.05
N ALA A 87 2.25 0.55 0.94
CA ALA A 87 2.57 -0.82 0.59
C ALA A 87 1.51 -1.41 -0.35
N ILE A 88 1.96 -2.24 -1.30
CA ILE A 88 1.10 -2.86 -2.32
C ILE A 88 1.30 -4.37 -2.39
N THR A 89 0.21 -5.06 -2.73
CA THR A 89 0.16 -6.49 -3.04
C THR A 89 0.26 -6.75 -4.55
N PRO A 90 0.39 -8.02 -5.00
CA PRO A 90 0.28 -8.39 -6.41
C PRO A 90 -0.98 -7.87 -7.10
N TYR A 91 -2.11 -7.96 -6.41
CA TYR A 91 -3.38 -7.45 -6.91
C TYR A 91 -3.33 -5.93 -7.11
N ASP A 92 -2.82 -5.19 -6.12
CA ASP A 92 -2.75 -3.73 -6.17
C ASP A 92 -1.94 -3.20 -7.35
N LEU A 93 -0.80 -3.83 -7.66
CA LEU A 93 0.05 -3.41 -8.78
C LEU A 93 -0.72 -3.46 -10.11
N ILE A 94 -1.54 -4.50 -10.31
CA ILE A 94 -2.37 -4.60 -11.51
C ILE A 94 -3.54 -3.62 -11.45
N ALA A 95 -4.18 -3.48 -10.29
CA ALA A 95 -5.30 -2.55 -10.10
C ALA A 95 -4.90 -1.09 -10.35
N LEU A 96 -3.66 -0.69 -10.06
CA LEU A 96 -3.13 0.66 -10.34
C LEU A 96 -3.19 1.04 -11.83
N ALA A 97 -3.01 0.06 -12.71
CA ALA A 97 -3.09 0.28 -14.16
C ALA A 97 -4.54 0.38 -14.68
N ALA A 98 -5.54 0.09 -13.82
CA ALA A 98 -6.96 0.04 -14.14
C ALA A 98 -7.24 -0.72 -15.46
N PRO A 99 -6.82 -2.01 -15.57
CA PRO A 99 -7.13 -2.80 -16.75
C PRO A 99 -8.65 -2.89 -16.96
N GLU A 100 -9.08 -3.05 -18.21
CA GLU A 100 -10.50 -3.27 -18.53
C GLU A 100 -11.02 -4.56 -17.88
N GLU A 101 -10.13 -5.51 -17.64
CA GLU A 101 -10.40 -6.77 -16.98
C GLU A 101 -10.58 -6.61 -15.46
N HIS A 102 -11.77 -6.95 -14.96
CA HIS A 102 -12.08 -6.96 -13.53
C HIS A 102 -11.52 -8.21 -12.84
N LEU A 103 -10.32 -8.09 -12.28
CA LEU A 103 -9.73 -9.12 -11.42
C LEU A 103 -10.38 -9.13 -10.03
N LYS A 104 -10.37 -10.30 -9.39
CA LYS A 104 -10.86 -10.49 -8.02
C LYS A 104 -9.68 -10.71 -7.07
N ALA A 105 -9.52 -9.80 -6.12
CA ALA A 105 -8.61 -10.00 -4.99
C ALA A 105 -8.90 -11.33 -4.27
N TYR A 106 -7.85 -11.99 -3.78
CA TYR A 106 -7.90 -13.29 -3.09
C TYR A 106 -8.38 -14.49 -3.91
N HIS A 107 -8.62 -14.31 -5.21
CA HIS A 107 -9.02 -15.41 -6.11
C HIS A 107 -8.15 -15.44 -7.37
N ASP A 108 -7.90 -14.27 -7.95
CA ASP A 108 -7.11 -14.15 -9.17
C ASP A 108 -5.65 -13.86 -8.85
N LEU A 109 -5.44 -12.98 -7.87
CA LEU A 109 -4.15 -12.59 -7.33
C LEU A 109 -4.23 -12.50 -5.81
N GLU A 110 -3.09 -12.78 -5.19
CA GLU A 110 -2.86 -12.59 -3.77
C GLU A 110 -3.01 -11.11 -3.38
N ASP A 111 -3.65 -10.87 -2.23
CA ASP A 111 -3.94 -9.54 -1.72
C ASP A 111 -3.88 -9.48 -0.18
N SER A 112 -3.12 -10.35 0.47
CA SER A 112 -3.01 -10.39 1.93
C SER A 112 -1.97 -9.44 2.49
N ALA A 113 -2.12 -9.11 3.78
CA ALA A 113 -1.18 -8.34 4.57
C ALA A 113 0.23 -8.97 4.72
N ALA A 114 0.46 -10.17 4.17
CA ALA A 114 1.76 -10.85 4.15
C ALA A 114 2.44 -10.85 2.77
N SER A 115 1.81 -10.26 1.75
CA SER A 115 2.21 -10.37 0.34
C SER A 115 2.86 -9.10 -0.23
N CYS A 116 3.81 -8.52 0.51
CA CYS A 116 4.45 -7.26 0.13
C CYS A 116 5.25 -7.45 -1.15
N ILE A 117 4.96 -6.70 -2.20
CA ILE A 117 5.78 -6.68 -3.43
C ILE A 117 6.39 -5.32 -3.72
N GLY A 118 6.10 -4.32 -2.89
CA GLY A 118 6.63 -2.97 -3.06
C GLY A 118 5.76 -1.92 -2.39
N SER A 119 5.98 -0.68 -2.83
CA SER A 119 5.24 0.50 -2.38
C SER A 119 4.87 1.39 -3.57
N VAL A 120 3.68 1.99 -3.51
CA VAL A 120 3.27 3.09 -4.39
C VAL A 120 3.56 4.44 -3.71
N HIS A 121 4.25 5.32 -4.42
CA HIS A 121 4.52 6.68 -3.97
C HIS A 121 3.31 7.56 -4.24
N ARG A 122 2.84 8.29 -3.23
CA ARG A 122 1.63 9.11 -3.30
C ARG A 122 1.88 10.54 -2.85
N THR A 123 1.09 11.46 -3.41
CA THR A 123 1.16 12.90 -3.14
C THR A 123 -0.22 13.53 -3.03
N GLY A 124 -0.29 14.58 -2.22
CA GLY A 124 -1.51 15.33 -1.96
C GLY A 124 -2.54 14.57 -1.14
N GLU A 125 -3.60 15.28 -0.77
CA GLU A 125 -4.67 14.74 0.06
C GLU A 125 -5.59 13.77 -0.70
N ASP A 126 -5.56 13.79 -2.03
CA ASP A 126 -6.30 12.86 -2.89
C ASP A 126 -5.47 11.61 -3.23
N ALA A 127 -4.32 11.44 -2.54
CA ALA A 127 -3.49 10.25 -2.60
C ALA A 127 -3.05 9.89 -4.04
N ARG A 128 -2.80 10.91 -4.87
CA ARG A 128 -2.40 10.72 -6.28
C ARG A 128 -1.06 10.03 -6.34
N TRP A 129 -0.99 8.91 -7.04
CA TRP A 129 0.26 8.17 -7.17
C TRP A 129 1.19 8.74 -8.25
N THR A 130 2.49 8.67 -7.99
CA THR A 130 3.54 9.22 -8.85
C THR A 130 4.51 8.17 -9.38
N GLY A 131 4.60 7.02 -8.73
CA GLY A 131 5.41 5.88 -9.16
C GLY A 131 5.26 4.70 -8.19
N VAL A 132 5.95 3.61 -8.49
CA VAL A 132 6.01 2.39 -7.68
C VAL A 132 7.46 1.96 -7.54
N SER A 133 7.87 1.56 -6.34
CA SER A 133 9.12 0.83 -6.10
C SER A 133 8.79 -0.60 -5.66
N LEU A 134 9.22 -1.58 -6.44
CA LEU A 134 9.11 -3.01 -6.15
C LEU A 134 10.23 -3.45 -5.20
N THR A 135 9.98 -4.50 -4.42
CA THR A 135 11.05 -5.13 -3.63
C THR A 135 12.03 -5.86 -4.55
N ASP A 136 13.28 -6.01 -4.11
CA ASP A 136 14.29 -6.78 -4.83
C ASP A 136 14.22 -8.29 -4.53
N GLU A 137 13.25 -8.71 -3.71
CA GLU A 137 13.01 -10.11 -3.36
C GLU A 137 12.33 -10.86 -4.50
N GLU A 138 12.91 -11.98 -4.94
CA GLU A 138 12.24 -12.86 -5.89
C GLU A 138 11.08 -13.58 -5.21
N HIS A 139 9.84 -13.17 -5.49
CA HIS A 139 8.65 -13.90 -5.05
C HIS A 139 8.54 -15.24 -5.81
N LEU A 140 9.07 -16.31 -5.19
CA LEU A 140 9.02 -17.67 -5.71
C LEU A 140 7.65 -18.30 -5.51
N ASP A 141 7.28 -19.18 -6.44
CA ASP A 141 6.03 -19.92 -6.36
C ASP A 141 6.09 -20.96 -5.22
N GLN A 142 5.07 -20.97 -4.37
CA GLN A 142 4.98 -21.88 -3.23
C GLN A 142 3.79 -22.82 -3.41
N LYS A 143 4.06 -24.12 -3.40
CA LYS A 143 3.02 -25.14 -3.52
C LYS A 143 2.06 -25.09 -2.32
N GLY A 144 0.76 -25.15 -2.58
CA GLY A 144 -0.28 -25.04 -1.56
C GLY A 144 -0.63 -23.59 -1.21
N TRP A 145 0.02 -22.60 -1.82
CA TRP A 145 -0.29 -21.18 -1.68
C TRP A 145 -0.52 -20.52 -3.03
N THR A 146 0.47 -20.53 -3.93
CA THR A 146 0.36 -19.91 -5.26
C THR A 146 -0.74 -20.54 -6.12
N ASP A 147 -0.98 -21.84 -5.95
CA ASP A 147 -2.01 -22.61 -6.64
C ASP A 147 -3.44 -22.32 -6.17
N GLN A 148 -3.61 -21.55 -5.09
CA GLN A 148 -4.92 -21.07 -4.65
C GLN A 148 -5.46 -19.92 -5.52
N TYR A 149 -4.58 -19.31 -6.32
CA TYR A 149 -4.88 -18.11 -7.10
C TYR A 149 -4.76 -18.41 -8.60
N THR A 150 -5.72 -17.92 -9.38
CA THR A 150 -5.85 -18.23 -10.81
C THR A 150 -4.61 -17.81 -11.61
N TYR A 151 -4.04 -16.63 -11.33
CA TYR A 151 -2.97 -16.06 -12.15
C TYR A 151 -1.66 -15.79 -11.39
N GLN A 152 -1.56 -16.18 -10.12
CA GLN A 152 -0.42 -15.80 -9.27
C GLN A 152 0.92 -16.33 -9.77
N ALA A 153 0.98 -17.59 -10.23
CA ALA A 153 2.22 -18.15 -10.77
C ALA A 153 2.73 -17.37 -12.01
N CYS A 154 1.80 -16.94 -12.87
CA CYS A 154 2.15 -16.14 -14.04
C CYS A 154 2.58 -14.72 -13.65
N PHE A 155 1.86 -14.08 -12.71
CA PHE A 155 2.27 -12.79 -12.15
C PHE A 155 3.70 -12.87 -11.58
N ASN A 156 3.97 -13.87 -10.74
CA ASN A 156 5.29 -14.05 -10.11
C ASN A 156 6.39 -14.24 -11.16
N ALA A 157 6.11 -14.91 -12.28
CA ALA A 157 7.08 -15.06 -13.37
C ALA A 157 7.43 -13.71 -14.01
N LEU A 158 6.44 -12.86 -14.29
CA LEU A 158 6.66 -11.50 -14.83
C LEU A 158 7.40 -10.61 -13.82
N TYR A 159 6.97 -10.66 -12.56
CA TYR A 159 7.60 -9.91 -11.47
C TYR A 159 9.09 -10.24 -11.34
N ARG A 160 9.45 -11.54 -11.33
CA ARG A 160 10.86 -11.97 -11.27
C ARG A 160 11.66 -11.52 -12.49
N GLU A 161 11.06 -11.43 -13.66
CA GLU A 161 11.74 -10.91 -14.85
C GLU A 161 12.13 -9.44 -14.66
N ASP A 162 11.23 -8.62 -14.13
CA ASP A 162 11.50 -7.21 -13.84
C ASP A 162 12.56 -7.04 -12.75
N VAL A 163 12.46 -7.78 -11.64
CA VAL A 163 13.47 -7.75 -10.56
C VAL A 163 14.85 -8.13 -11.09
N ARG A 164 14.97 -9.21 -11.87
CA ARG A 164 16.26 -9.64 -12.45
C ARG A 164 16.82 -8.63 -13.45
N ALA A 165 15.95 -7.94 -14.17
CA ALA A 165 16.32 -6.87 -15.08
C ALA A 165 16.59 -5.54 -14.37
N ARG A 166 16.47 -5.48 -13.03
CA ARG A 166 16.58 -4.28 -12.19
C ARG A 166 15.56 -3.18 -12.57
N ARG A 167 14.40 -3.59 -13.07
CA ARG A 167 13.25 -2.71 -13.32
C ARG A 167 12.34 -2.69 -12.09
N VAL A 168 12.87 -2.21 -10.97
CA VAL A 168 12.15 -2.18 -9.68
C VAL A 168 11.50 -0.82 -9.43
N ASP A 169 12.00 0.26 -10.02
CA ASP A 169 11.34 1.56 -9.97
C ASP A 169 10.53 1.77 -11.25
N LEU A 170 9.21 1.81 -11.10
CA LEU A 170 8.25 1.94 -12.19
C LEU A 170 7.57 3.31 -12.13
N ASP A 171 7.69 4.07 -13.21
CA ASP A 171 6.83 5.22 -13.44
C ASP A 171 5.45 4.78 -13.95
N HIS A 172 4.62 5.76 -14.33
CA HIS A 172 3.30 5.49 -14.90
C HIS A 172 3.35 4.53 -16.10
N GLN A 173 4.31 4.74 -17.01
CA GLN A 173 4.43 3.90 -18.19
C GLN A 173 4.91 2.49 -17.81
N GLY A 174 5.83 2.36 -16.87
CA GLY A 174 6.33 1.09 -16.34
C GLY A 174 5.19 0.23 -15.78
N VAL A 175 4.34 0.80 -14.92
CA VAL A 175 3.17 0.11 -14.36
C VAL A 175 2.21 -0.35 -15.47
N MET A 176 1.91 0.52 -16.44
CA MET A 176 1.03 0.16 -17.57
C MET A 176 1.63 -0.94 -18.45
N MET A 177 2.95 -0.92 -18.66
CA MET A 177 3.65 -1.96 -19.42
C MET A 177 3.62 -3.31 -18.70
N PHE A 178 3.84 -3.31 -17.38
CA PHE A 178 3.73 -4.51 -16.56
C PHE A 178 2.31 -5.09 -16.63
N ALA A 179 1.29 -4.27 -16.40
CA ALA A 179 -0.10 -4.70 -16.46
C ALA A 179 -0.49 -5.21 -17.85
N ARG A 180 -0.01 -4.58 -18.93
CA ARG A 180 -0.23 -5.07 -20.30
C ARG A 180 0.44 -6.44 -20.52
N ALA A 181 1.66 -6.63 -20.03
CA ALA A 181 2.34 -7.92 -20.10
C ALA A 181 1.54 -8.99 -19.34
N PHE A 182 1.01 -8.66 -18.16
CA PHE A 182 0.12 -9.53 -17.40
C PHE A 182 -1.14 -9.90 -18.18
N VAL A 183 -1.85 -8.93 -18.77
CA VAL A 183 -3.05 -9.21 -19.59
C VAL A 183 -2.73 -10.13 -20.77
N ILE A 184 -1.62 -9.87 -21.49
CA ILE A 184 -1.23 -10.65 -22.66
C ILE A 184 -0.79 -12.07 -22.29
N HIS A 185 0.01 -12.21 -21.24
CA HIS A 185 0.67 -13.48 -20.92
C HIS A 185 -0.09 -14.33 -19.91
N CYS A 186 -0.87 -13.73 -19.01
CA CYS A 186 -1.56 -14.41 -17.93
C CYS A 186 -3.06 -14.56 -18.19
N LEU A 187 -3.74 -13.54 -18.73
CA LEU A 187 -5.19 -13.63 -18.96
C LEU A 187 -5.54 -14.30 -20.29
N LYS A 188 -4.89 -13.89 -21.39
CA LYS A 188 -5.26 -14.37 -22.75
C LYS A 188 -4.78 -15.79 -23.09
N LYS A 189 -3.97 -16.41 -22.23
CA LYS A 189 -3.51 -17.80 -22.40
C LYS A 189 -4.43 -18.83 -21.73
N HIS A 190 -5.46 -18.38 -21.02
CA HIS A 190 -6.45 -19.19 -20.33
C HIS A 190 -7.85 -18.91 -20.89
#